data_AF-A0A420CQR0-F1
#
_entry.id   AF-A0A420CQR0-F1
#
_cell.length_a   1.000
_cell.length_b   1.000
_cell.length_c   1.000
_cell.angle_alpha   90.00
_cell.angle_beta   90.00
_cell.angle_gamma   90.00
#
_symmetry.space_group_name_H-M   'P 1'
#
loop_
_entity.id
_entity.type
_entity.pdbx_description
1 polymer ?
#
loop_
_entity_poly.entity_id
_entity_poly.type
_entity_poly.pdbx_seq_one_letter_code
_entity_poly.pdbx_strand_id
1 'polypeptide(L)'
;MKDYYRLTTSKKQEIAQNLIDIFEKDIIPSADTITFICNWVYTDRSEKFKAYYDVWDIVLRNFIPKTKPILIRSIPRRSKAEYIASFTNTAYSAVRFGERKGYWIICDTKDCLPSLEINKGKYRNTFYPLSDVLKKAKANGGYGFSDRFLRNYGGEDEYIMKIDYSVMQLLKYIDYKY
;
A
#
# COMPACT_ATOMS: atom_id res chain seq x y z
N MET A 1 2.68 28.39 0.63
CA MET A 1 3.91 27.67 1.04
C MET A 1 3.54 26.19 1.06
N LYS A 2 4.20 25.31 0.29
CA LYS A 2 3.92 23.87 0.38
C LYS A 2 4.68 23.35 1.61
N ASP A 3 3.97 23.11 2.70
CA ASP A 3 4.57 22.51 3.90
C ASP A 3 5.01 21.09 3.55
N TYR A 4 6.32 20.90 3.46
CA TYR A 4 6.90 19.59 3.23
C TYR A 4 6.64 18.75 4.47
N TYR A 5 5.87 17.67 4.33
CA TYR A 5 5.76 16.66 5.37
C TYR A 5 7.16 16.12 5.70
N ARG A 6 7.68 16.50 6.86
CA ARG A 6 9.03 16.19 7.33
C ARG A 6 8.94 15.34 8.58
N LEU A 7 9.55 14.16 8.52
CA LEU A 7 9.72 13.28 9.66
C LEU A 7 11.21 13.12 9.96
N THR A 8 11.57 13.14 11.24
CA THR A 8 12.91 12.75 11.68
C THR A 8 13.14 11.26 11.42
N THR A 9 14.40 10.81 11.34
CA THR A 9 14.72 9.39 11.16
C THR A 9 14.12 8.52 12.24
N SER A 10 14.18 8.95 13.51
CA SER A 10 13.57 8.24 14.63
C SER A 10 12.06 8.10 14.45
N LYS A 11 11.37 9.19 14.06
CA LYS A 11 9.92 9.15 13.88
C LYS A 11 9.48 8.24 12.75
N LYS A 12 10.27 8.18 11.66
CA LYS A 12 10.02 7.23 10.57
C LYS A 12 10.11 5.77 11.04
N GLN A 13 11.10 5.46 11.88
CA GLN A 13 11.23 4.10 12.43
C GLN A 13 10.09 3.77 13.40
N GLU A 14 9.71 4.72 14.26
CA GLU A 14 8.59 4.55 15.21
C GLU A 14 7.28 4.24 14.47
N ILE A 15 6.93 5.05 13.45
CA ILE A 15 5.73 4.83 12.64
C ILE A 15 5.81 3.49 11.89
N ALA A 16 6.96 3.18 11.28
CA ALA A 16 7.14 1.93 10.55
C ALA A 16 7.00 0.70 11.46
N GLN A 17 7.59 0.73 12.66
CA GLN A 17 7.47 -0.36 13.62
C GLN A 17 6.03 -0.49 14.14
N ASN A 18 5.36 0.62 14.42
CA ASN A 18 3.96 0.60 14.85
C ASN A 18 3.05 0.00 13.76
N LEU A 19 3.30 0.30 12.47
CA LEU A 19 2.61 -0.34 11.35
C LEU A 19 2.80 -1.88 11.36
N ILE A 20 4.02 -2.36 11.56
CA ILE A 20 4.32 -3.79 11.64
C ILE A 20 3.62 -4.44 12.84
N ASP A 21 3.70 -3.80 14.00
CA ASP A 21 3.17 -4.30 15.26
C ASP A 21 1.63 -4.46 15.25
N ILE A 22 0.89 -3.68 14.44
CA ILE A 22 -0.58 -3.87 14.24
C ILE A 22 -0.91 -5.30 13.78
N PHE A 23 -0.02 -5.93 13.02
CA PHE A 23 -0.22 -7.29 12.52
C PHE A 23 0.55 -8.34 13.32
N GLU A 24 1.74 -8.02 13.82
CA GLU A 24 2.58 -8.98 14.55
C GLU A 24 2.18 -9.12 16.02
N LYS A 25 1.74 -8.02 16.64
CA LYS A 25 1.42 -7.94 18.09
C LYS A 25 -0.05 -7.61 18.35
N ASP A 26 -0.83 -7.42 17.29
CA ASP A 26 -2.26 -7.07 17.34
C ASP A 26 -2.57 -5.81 18.17
N ILE A 27 -1.71 -4.79 18.03
CA ILE A 27 -1.86 -3.52 18.77
C ILE A 27 -2.72 -2.50 18.02
N ILE A 28 -3.23 -1.53 18.79
CA ILE A 28 -3.88 -0.34 18.24
C ILE A 28 -2.82 0.61 17.64
N PRO A 29 -3.05 1.18 16.44
CA PRO A 29 -2.17 2.17 15.86
C PRO A 29 -1.98 3.40 16.76
N SER A 30 -0.77 3.95 16.83
CA SER A 30 -0.53 5.22 17.52
C SER A 30 -1.12 6.41 16.74
N ALA A 31 -1.31 7.55 17.41
CA ALA A 31 -1.84 8.77 16.78
C ALA A 31 -1.00 9.23 15.58
N ASP A 32 0.32 9.11 15.65
CA ASP A 32 1.21 9.44 14.54
C ASP A 32 1.07 8.48 13.35
N THR A 33 0.87 7.19 13.63
CA THR A 33 0.62 6.18 12.59
C THR A 33 -0.74 6.39 11.93
N ILE A 34 -1.78 6.72 12.70
CA ILE A 34 -3.10 7.11 12.17
C ILE A 34 -2.95 8.32 11.25
N THR A 35 -2.26 9.36 11.71
CA THR A 35 -2.02 10.58 10.92
C THR A 35 -1.25 10.26 9.64
N PHE A 36 -0.23 9.41 9.72
CA PHE A 36 0.54 8.95 8.57
C PHE A 36 -0.34 8.22 7.54
N ILE A 37 -1.17 7.26 7.99
CA ILE A 37 -2.10 6.52 7.13
C ILE A 37 -3.10 7.46 6.47
N CYS A 38 -3.76 8.33 7.25
CA CYS A 38 -4.72 9.30 6.74
C CYS A 38 -4.08 10.19 5.67
N ASN A 39 -2.90 10.74 5.94
CA ASN A 39 -2.20 11.58 4.97
C ASN A 39 -1.82 10.78 3.71
N TRP A 40 -1.37 9.54 3.84
CA TRP A 40 -1.06 8.70 2.69
C TRP A 40 -2.28 8.47 1.78
N VAL A 41 -3.44 8.19 2.38
CA VAL A 41 -4.69 7.91 1.66
C VAL A 41 -5.27 9.20 1.05
N TYR A 42 -5.21 10.32 1.75
CA TYR A 42 -5.79 11.58 1.29
C TYR A 42 -4.96 12.32 0.23
N THR A 43 -3.66 12.07 0.15
CA THR A 43 -2.77 12.79 -0.76
C THR A 43 -2.58 12.04 -2.07
N ASP A 44 -2.40 12.77 -3.16
CA ASP A 44 -2.01 12.16 -4.43
C ASP A 44 -0.48 12.01 -4.56
N ARG A 45 0.00 11.52 -5.71
CA ARG A 45 1.44 11.34 -5.96
C ARG A 45 2.23 12.67 -5.92
N SER A 46 1.60 13.79 -6.29
CA SER A 46 2.24 15.11 -6.35
C SER A 46 2.50 15.71 -4.96
N GLU A 47 1.79 15.21 -3.95
CA GLU A 47 1.88 15.62 -2.54
C GLU A 47 2.70 14.65 -1.68
N LYS A 48 2.97 13.44 -2.20
CA LYS A 48 3.79 12.43 -1.52
C LYS A 48 5.28 12.74 -1.64
N PHE A 49 5.85 13.26 -0.55
CA PHE A 49 7.29 13.52 -0.42
C PHE A 49 8.10 12.30 0.03
N LYS A 50 9.44 12.41 -0.06
CA LYS A 50 10.40 11.36 0.32
C LYS A 50 10.12 10.73 1.68
N ALA A 51 9.66 11.51 2.67
CA ALA A 51 9.38 11.00 4.01
C ALA A 51 8.33 9.87 4.03
N TYR A 52 7.29 9.91 3.19
CA TYR A 52 6.30 8.84 3.08
C TYR A 52 6.93 7.56 2.55
N TYR A 53 7.70 7.68 1.47
CA TYR A 53 8.35 6.55 0.83
C TYR A 53 9.43 5.93 1.72
N ASP A 54 10.15 6.73 2.51
CA ASP A 54 11.14 6.23 3.46
C ASP A 54 10.47 5.33 4.54
N VAL A 55 9.30 5.73 5.06
CA VAL A 55 8.55 4.89 6.03
C VAL A 55 8.10 3.59 5.37
N TRP A 56 7.50 3.66 4.19
CA TRP A 56 7.06 2.45 3.48
C TRP A 56 8.22 1.54 3.09
N ASP A 57 9.39 2.08 2.74
CA ASP A 57 10.57 1.27 2.47
C ASP A 57 11.00 0.49 3.72
N ILE A 58 10.97 1.12 4.91
CA ILE A 58 11.24 0.43 6.19
C ILE A 58 10.21 -0.66 6.46
N VAL A 59 8.91 -0.35 6.31
CA VAL A 59 7.83 -1.32 6.51
C VAL A 59 8.00 -2.51 5.60
N LEU A 60 8.16 -2.28 4.29
CA LEU A 60 8.29 -3.34 3.29
C LEU A 60 9.53 -4.21 3.53
N ARG A 61 10.65 -3.65 4.00
CA ARG A 61 11.84 -4.48 4.32
C ARG A 61 11.62 -5.45 5.48
N ASN A 62 10.75 -5.09 6.42
CA ASN A 62 10.66 -5.77 7.71
C ASN A 62 9.35 -6.53 7.92
N PHE A 63 8.30 -6.17 7.20
CA PHE A 63 6.98 -6.80 7.26
C PHE A 63 6.89 -8.05 6.38
N ILE A 64 6.32 -9.11 6.94
CA ILE A 64 6.09 -10.38 6.27
C ILE A 64 4.56 -10.58 6.10
N PRO A 65 4.01 -10.42 4.88
CA PRO A 65 2.60 -10.65 4.64
C PRO A 65 2.24 -12.13 4.81
N LYS A 66 1.13 -12.41 5.51
CA LYS A 66 0.61 -13.77 5.71
C LYS A 66 -0.35 -14.23 4.61
N THR A 67 -0.87 -13.29 3.83
CA THR A 67 -1.81 -13.54 2.74
C THR A 67 -1.09 -13.55 1.40
N LYS A 68 -1.71 -14.18 0.39
CA LYS A 68 -1.16 -14.28 -0.96
C LYS A 68 -2.19 -13.81 -2.02
N PRO A 69 -2.61 -12.53 -2.00
CA PRO A 69 -3.57 -12.00 -2.97
C PRO A 69 -2.92 -11.76 -4.35
N ILE A 70 -3.71 -11.76 -5.41
CA ILE A 70 -3.28 -11.16 -6.68
C ILE A 70 -3.45 -9.66 -6.55
N LEU A 71 -2.37 -8.91 -6.80
CA LEU A 71 -2.37 -7.45 -6.68
C LEU A 71 -2.31 -6.80 -8.06
N ILE A 72 -3.14 -5.78 -8.25
CA ILE A 72 -3.34 -5.07 -9.51
C ILE A 72 -3.16 -3.58 -9.26
N ARG A 73 -2.38 -2.93 -10.11
CA ARG A 73 -2.28 -1.47 -10.16
C ARG A 73 -2.56 -0.98 -11.57
N SER A 74 -3.49 -0.04 -11.70
CA SER A 74 -3.71 0.65 -12.95
C SER A 74 -2.74 1.81 -13.15
N ILE A 75 -2.21 1.94 -14.36
CA ILE A 75 -1.35 3.06 -14.78
C ILE A 75 -1.82 3.61 -16.13
N PRO A 76 -1.78 4.93 -16.34
CA PRO A 76 -2.30 5.54 -17.57
C PRO A 76 -1.41 5.30 -18.79
N ARG A 77 -0.12 5.05 -18.59
CA ARG A 77 0.88 4.87 -19.65
C ARG A 77 1.83 3.75 -19.27
N ARG A 78 2.31 3.03 -20.29
CA ARG A 78 3.39 2.05 -20.14
C ARG A 78 4.62 2.74 -19.55
N SER A 79 5.10 2.21 -18.42
CA SER A 79 6.29 2.68 -17.74
C SER A 79 7.07 1.47 -17.25
N LYS A 80 8.39 1.59 -17.13
CA LYS A 80 9.26 0.63 -16.44
C LYS A 80 9.82 1.19 -15.13
N ALA A 81 9.24 2.29 -14.63
CA ALA A 81 9.70 2.91 -13.39
C ALA A 81 9.34 2.04 -12.18
N GLU A 82 10.33 1.76 -11.34
CA GLU A 82 10.16 1.07 -10.07
C GLU A 82 9.99 2.09 -8.94
N TYR A 83 8.85 2.05 -8.26
CA TYR A 83 8.55 2.91 -7.12
C TYR A 83 7.51 2.25 -6.21
N ILE A 84 7.42 2.72 -4.97
CA ILE A 84 6.39 2.29 -4.02
C ILE A 84 5.06 2.93 -4.39
N ALA A 85 4.02 2.11 -4.48
CA ALA A 85 2.71 2.55 -4.92
C ALA A 85 1.58 1.73 -4.27
N SER A 86 0.37 2.27 -4.39
CA SER A 86 -0.86 1.58 -4.02
C SER A 86 -1.29 0.60 -5.12
N PHE A 87 -1.70 -0.58 -4.69
CA PHE A 87 -2.30 -1.66 -5.46
C PHE A 87 -3.66 -2.00 -4.86
N THR A 88 -4.46 -2.76 -5.60
CA THR A 88 -5.72 -3.33 -5.15
C THR A 88 -5.78 -4.81 -5.49
N ASN A 89 -6.57 -5.59 -4.76
CA ASN A 89 -6.81 -7.00 -5.08
C ASN A 89 -8.05 -7.22 -5.96
N THR A 90 -8.74 -6.15 -6.38
CA THR A 90 -9.94 -6.27 -7.23
C THR A 90 -9.74 -5.64 -8.61
N ALA A 91 -10.21 -6.34 -9.63
CA ALA A 91 -10.26 -5.79 -11.00
C ALA A 91 -11.17 -4.56 -11.06
N TYR A 92 -12.29 -4.56 -10.34
CA TYR A 92 -13.23 -3.43 -10.29
C TYR A 92 -12.54 -2.12 -9.86
N SER A 93 -11.80 -2.14 -8.75
CA SER A 93 -11.05 -0.95 -8.30
C SER A 93 -9.97 -0.56 -9.30
N ALA A 94 -9.25 -1.52 -9.89
CA ALA A 94 -8.24 -1.24 -10.92
C ALA A 94 -8.84 -0.57 -12.18
N VAL A 95 -10.00 -1.03 -12.65
CA VAL A 95 -10.74 -0.40 -13.76
C VAL A 95 -11.14 1.03 -13.39
N ARG A 96 -11.75 1.21 -12.21
CA ARG A 96 -12.23 2.51 -11.72
C ARG A 96 -11.08 3.52 -11.62
N PHE A 97 -9.98 3.15 -10.97
CA PHE A 97 -8.80 4.02 -10.82
C PHE A 97 -8.08 4.29 -12.16
N GLY A 98 -8.16 3.35 -13.10
CA GLY A 98 -7.63 3.53 -14.45
C GLY A 98 -8.50 4.37 -15.37
N GLU A 99 -9.68 4.82 -14.93
CA GLU A 99 -10.70 5.42 -15.79
C GLU A 99 -10.99 4.57 -17.04
N ARG A 100 -11.03 3.24 -16.86
CA ARG A 100 -11.27 2.24 -17.92
C ARG A 100 -10.25 2.26 -19.07
N LYS A 101 -9.04 2.79 -18.86
CA LYS A 101 -7.99 2.87 -19.89
C LYS A 101 -6.60 2.58 -19.32
N GLY A 102 -5.63 2.38 -20.21
CA GLY A 102 -4.21 2.29 -19.87
C GLY A 102 -3.70 0.85 -19.73
N TYR A 103 -2.93 0.61 -18.67
CA TYR A 103 -2.23 -0.64 -18.43
C TYR A 103 -2.40 -1.09 -16.99
N TRP A 104 -2.37 -2.39 -16.76
CA TRP A 104 -2.33 -2.99 -15.44
C TRP A 104 -0.97 -3.60 -15.18
N ILE A 105 -0.40 -3.26 -14.02
CA ILE A 105 0.67 -4.00 -13.40
C ILE A 105 0.01 -5.07 -12.53
N ILE A 106 0.31 -6.33 -12.78
CA ILE A 106 -0.24 -7.47 -12.04
C ILE A 106 0.90 -8.21 -11.36
N CYS A 107 0.71 -8.51 -10.07
CA CYS A 107 1.60 -9.33 -9.27
C CYS A 107 0.83 -10.52 -8.69
N ASP A 108 1.21 -11.74 -9.06
CA ASP A 108 0.77 -12.92 -8.34
C ASP A 108 1.68 -13.12 -7.12
N THR A 109 1.21 -12.71 -5.94
CA THR A 109 2.05 -12.77 -4.73
C THR A 109 2.33 -14.20 -4.26
N LYS A 110 1.60 -15.21 -4.75
CA LYS A 110 1.90 -16.60 -4.42
C LYS A 110 3.23 -17.04 -5.01
N ASP A 111 3.50 -16.64 -6.24
CA ASP A 111 4.66 -17.05 -7.02
C ASP A 111 5.81 -16.04 -6.90
N CYS A 112 5.49 -14.75 -6.73
CA CYS A 112 6.49 -13.69 -6.72
C CYS A 112 7.12 -13.41 -5.34
N LEU A 113 6.49 -13.84 -4.24
CA LEU A 113 7.06 -13.64 -2.90
C LEU A 113 7.72 -14.95 -2.42
N PRO A 114 9.06 -15.07 -2.48
CA PRO A 114 9.75 -16.27 -2.00
C PRO A 114 9.54 -16.42 -0.49
N SER A 115 9.80 -17.62 0.06
CA SER A 115 9.72 -17.89 1.51
C SER A 115 10.26 -16.69 2.32
N LEU A 116 9.33 -16.01 2.99
CA LEU A 116 9.52 -14.64 3.46
C LEU A 116 10.51 -14.56 4.63
N GLU A 117 10.70 -15.64 5.38
CA GLU A 117 11.66 -15.71 6.49
C GLU A 117 13.11 -15.65 6.00
N ILE A 118 13.44 -16.32 4.89
CA ILE A 118 14.80 -16.35 4.31
C ILE A 118 15.12 -15.02 3.61
N ASN A 119 14.10 -14.26 3.22
CA ASN A 119 14.24 -13.04 2.40
C ASN A 119 13.90 -11.74 3.16
N LYS A 120 13.81 -11.79 4.50
CA LYS A 120 13.65 -10.59 5.34
C LYS A 120 14.74 -9.57 4.97
N GLY A 121 14.33 -8.32 4.67
CA GLY A 121 15.20 -7.27 4.15
C GLY A 121 15.20 -7.09 2.62
N LYS A 122 14.72 -8.06 1.84
CA LYS A 122 14.56 -7.95 0.37
C LYS A 122 13.16 -7.41 0.04
N TYR A 123 13.01 -6.09 0.14
CA TYR A 123 11.74 -5.36 -0.05
C TYR A 123 11.06 -5.51 -1.42
N ARG A 124 11.76 -6.05 -2.44
CA ARG A 124 11.26 -6.12 -3.83
C ARG A 124 10.05 -7.06 -3.99
N ASN A 125 9.88 -7.97 -3.04
CA ASN A 125 8.87 -9.03 -3.09
C ASN A 125 8.06 -9.09 -1.80
N THR A 126 7.47 -7.96 -1.40
CA THR A 126 6.59 -7.87 -0.24
C THR A 126 5.54 -6.77 -0.46
N PHE A 127 4.49 -6.81 0.35
CA PHE A 127 3.45 -5.79 0.37
C PHE A 127 2.94 -5.58 1.78
N TYR A 128 2.33 -4.43 2.03
CA TYR A 128 1.64 -4.12 3.26
C TYR A 128 0.12 -3.98 3.01
N PRO A 129 -0.74 -4.78 3.66
CA PRO A 129 -2.19 -4.75 3.44
C PRO A 129 -2.85 -3.61 4.24
N LEU A 130 -2.74 -2.38 3.74
CA LEU A 130 -3.28 -1.21 4.42
C LEU A 130 -4.79 -1.31 4.66
N SER A 131 -5.53 -1.87 3.70
CA SER A 131 -6.96 -2.15 3.83
C SER A 131 -7.30 -3.03 5.04
N ASP A 132 -6.45 -3.99 5.39
CA ASP A 132 -6.70 -4.86 6.53
C ASP A 132 -6.54 -4.11 7.86
N VAL A 133 -5.67 -3.08 7.91
CA VAL A 133 -5.60 -2.16 9.06
C VAL A 133 -6.94 -1.42 9.23
N LEU A 134 -7.49 -0.89 8.14
CA LEU A 134 -8.76 -0.14 8.18
C LEU A 134 -9.95 -1.04 8.51
N LYS A 135 -9.96 -2.28 8.00
CA LYS A 135 -10.98 -3.29 8.35
C LYS A 135 -10.91 -3.66 9.82
N LYS A 136 -9.70 -3.92 10.35
CA LYS A 136 -9.48 -4.15 11.79
C LYS A 136 -9.97 -2.97 12.61
N ALA A 137 -9.59 -1.74 12.25
CA ALA A 137 -10.03 -0.54 12.94
C ALA A 137 -11.55 -0.43 12.96
N LYS A 138 -12.22 -0.58 11.81
CA LYS A 138 -13.69 -0.53 11.71
C LYS A 138 -14.38 -1.60 12.57
N ALA A 139 -13.83 -2.81 12.63
CA ALA A 139 -14.39 -3.89 13.45
C ALA A 139 -14.20 -3.66 14.96
N ASN A 140 -13.23 -2.84 15.37
CA ASN A 140 -12.83 -2.64 16.77
C ASN A 140 -13.04 -1.20 17.25
N GLY A 141 -14.13 -0.55 16.86
CA GLY A 141 -14.50 0.78 17.38
C GLY A 141 -13.70 1.95 16.81
N GLY A 142 -13.06 1.75 15.65
CA GLY A 142 -12.50 2.81 14.81
C GLY A 142 -11.02 3.12 14.99
N TYR A 143 -10.37 2.67 16.08
CA TYR A 143 -8.94 2.91 16.37
C TYR A 143 -8.50 4.38 16.17
N GLY A 144 -9.37 5.35 16.50
CA GLY A 144 -9.08 6.78 16.34
C GLY A 144 -9.19 7.31 14.90
N PHE A 145 -9.47 6.47 13.91
CA PHE A 145 -9.89 6.93 12.59
C PHE A 145 -11.31 7.47 12.66
N SER A 146 -11.60 8.54 11.90
CA SER A 146 -12.98 9.03 11.79
C SER A 146 -13.88 8.03 11.05
N ASP A 147 -15.16 7.94 11.45
CA ASP A 147 -16.14 7.08 10.77
C ASP A 147 -16.26 7.39 9.27
N ARG A 148 -16.16 8.68 8.92
CA ARG A 148 -16.18 9.12 7.52
C ARG A 148 -14.99 8.54 6.74
N PHE A 149 -13.79 8.56 7.33
CA PHE A 149 -12.60 8.00 6.70
C PHE A 149 -12.75 6.49 6.50
N LEU A 150 -13.12 5.76 7.55
CA LEU A 150 -13.29 4.30 7.47
C LEU A 150 -14.39 3.89 6.49
N ARG A 151 -15.49 4.64 6.41
CA ARG A 151 -16.56 4.41 5.44
C ARG A 151 -16.09 4.63 4.00
N ASN A 152 -15.32 5.68 3.75
CA ASN A 152 -14.91 6.05 2.40
C ASN A 152 -13.76 5.18 1.88
N TYR A 153 -12.83 4.77 2.74
CA TYR A 153 -11.57 4.14 2.32
C TYR A 153 -11.38 2.70 2.81
N GLY A 154 -12.13 2.26 3.83
CA GLY A 154 -11.99 0.91 4.38
C GLY A 154 -12.34 -0.22 3.40
N GLY A 155 -13.04 0.09 2.30
CA GLY A 155 -13.43 -0.85 1.25
C GLY A 155 -12.61 -0.77 -0.04
N GLU A 156 -11.58 0.07 -0.13
CA GLU A 156 -10.81 0.23 -1.38
C GLU A 156 -9.80 -0.89 -1.63
N ASP A 157 -9.64 -1.81 -0.68
CA ASP A 157 -8.69 -2.92 -0.73
C ASP A 157 -7.28 -2.45 -1.11
N GLU A 158 -6.80 -1.38 -0.48
CA GLU A 158 -5.46 -0.84 -0.73
C GLU A 158 -4.36 -1.73 -0.14
N TYR A 159 -3.34 -1.99 -0.96
CA TYR A 159 -2.09 -2.66 -0.61
C TYR A 159 -0.91 -1.79 -1.04
N ILE A 160 0.09 -1.63 -0.18
CA ILE A 160 1.30 -0.86 -0.50
C ILE A 160 2.38 -1.83 -0.95
N MET A 161 2.93 -1.62 -2.13
CA MET A 161 3.95 -2.50 -2.71
C MET A 161 4.94 -1.70 -3.56
N LYS A 162 6.18 -2.17 -3.64
CA LYS A 162 7.14 -1.63 -4.62
C LYS A 162 7.01 -2.37 -5.94
N ILE A 163 6.89 -1.61 -7.03
CA ILE A 163 6.88 -2.18 -8.38
C ILE A 163 8.23 -2.80 -8.70
N ASP A 164 8.21 -4.04 -9.18
CA ASP A 164 9.36 -4.77 -9.72
C ASP A 164 8.94 -5.55 -10.97
N TYR A 165 9.37 -5.08 -12.15
CA TYR A 165 9.01 -5.71 -13.42
C TYR A 165 9.77 -6.99 -13.73
N SER A 166 10.71 -7.42 -12.88
CA SER A 166 11.34 -8.74 -13.01
C SER A 166 10.41 -9.88 -12.61
N VAL A 167 9.40 -9.58 -11.78
CA VAL A 167 8.42 -10.55 -11.28
C VAL A 167 6.97 -10.17 -11.61
N MET A 168 6.70 -8.88 -11.91
CA MET A 168 5.36 -8.40 -12.25
C MET A 168 5.08 -8.40 -13.75
N GLN A 169 3.82 -8.65 -14.11
CA GLN A 169 3.32 -8.60 -15.47
C GLN A 169 2.75 -7.21 -15.81
N LEU A 170 2.99 -6.74 -17.04
CA LEU A 170 2.40 -5.50 -17.55
C LEU A 170 1.45 -5.83 -18.70
N LEU A 171 0.15 -5.65 -18.47
CA LEU A 171 -0.90 -5.94 -19.45
C LEU A 171 -1.60 -4.66 -19.92
N LYS A 172 -1.97 -4.58 -21.20
CA LYS A 172 -2.82 -3.51 -21.70
C LYS A 172 -4.26 -3.81 -21.30
N TYR A 173 -4.93 -2.87 -20.64
CA TYR A 173 -6.35 -2.99 -20.36
C TYR A 173 -7.17 -2.48 -21.55
N ILE A 174 -8.13 -3.27 -22.00
CA ILE A 174 -9.04 -2.93 -23.09
C ILE A 174 -10.47 -3.10 -22.56
N ASP A 175 -11.20 -2.00 -22.41
CA ASP A 175 -12.63 -2.02 -22.09
C ASP A 175 -13.41 -2.20 -23.39
N TYR A 176 -14.03 -3.37 -23.57
CA TYR A 176 -14.97 -3.57 -24.66
C TYR A 176 -16.31 -2.97 -24.25
N LYS A 177 -16.67 -1.83 -24.84
CA LYS A 177 -18.04 -1.33 -24.81
C LYS A 177 -18.88 -2.26 -25.71
N TYR A 178 -19.56 -3.22 -25.10
CA TYR A 178 -20.69 -3.89 -25.74
C TYR A 178 -21.88 -2.95 -25.79
#